data_AF-A0A1J3JBZ1-F1
#
_entry.id   AF-A0A1J3JBZ1-F1
#
_cell.length_a   1.000
_cell.length_b   1.000
_cell.length_c   1.000
_cell.angle_alpha   90.00
_cell.angle_beta   90.00
_cell.angle_gamma   90.00
#
_symmetry.space_group_name_H-M   'P 1'
#
loop_
_entity.id
_entity.type
_entity.pdbx_description
1 polymer ?
#
loop_
_entity_poly.entity_id
_entity_poly.type
_entity_poly.pdbx_seq_one_letter_code
_entity_poly.pdbx_strand_id
1 'polypeptide(L)' 'MSHSFIYALKYIECHVLGLGLSLVNDGNIKEARYKIACDLFEAAKDPVLIQMMADYVPPTFTPSPAVDIS' A
#
# COMPACT_ATOMS: atom_id res chain seq x y z
N MET A 1 -8.85 9.40 0.96
CA MET A 1 -7.79 8.59 0.32
C MET A 1 -7.60 9.10 -1.11
N SER A 2 -6.42 9.60 -1.47
CA SER A 2 -6.18 10.16 -2.81
C SER A 2 -6.21 9.05 -3.87
N HIS A 3 -6.53 9.39 -5.13
CA HIS A 3 -6.46 8.43 -6.24
C HIS A 3 -5.07 7.79 -6.32
N SER A 4 -4.00 8.58 -6.18
CA SER A 4 -2.61 8.10 -6.21
C SER A 4 -2.30 6.98 -5.21
N PHE A 5 -2.87 7.05 -4.00
CA PHE A 5 -2.66 6.03 -2.97
C PHE A 5 -3.36 4.71 -3.31
N ILE A 6 -4.58 4.76 -3.85
CA ILE A 6 -5.31 3.55 -4.28
C ILE A 6 -4.57 2.84 -5.41
N TYR A 7 -4.04 3.61 -6.36
CA TYR A 7 -3.23 3.08 -7.45
C TYR A 7 -1.98 2.36 -6.93
N ALA A 8 -1.27 2.95 -5.98
CA ALA A 8 -0.09 2.31 -5.38
C ALA A 8 -0.44 1.01 -4.66
N LEU A 9 -1.51 1.00 -3.85
CA LEU A 9 -1.94 -0.22 -3.16
C LEU A 9 -2.42 -1.31 -4.12
N LYS A 10 -3.18 -0.95 -5.15
CA LYS A 10 -3.65 -1.90 -6.17
C LYS A 10 -2.48 -2.48 -6.96
N TYR A 11 -1.47 -1.66 -7.25
CA TYR A 11 -0.24 -2.10 -7.89
C TYR A 11 0.51 -3.12 -7.01
N ILE A 12 0.66 -2.85 -5.71
CA ILE A 12 1.29 -3.77 -4.76
C ILE A 12 0.50 -5.08 -4.68
N GLU A 13 -0.83 -5.02 -4.58
CA GLU A 13 -1.70 -6.21 -4.58
C GLU A 13 -1.47 -7.05 -5.85
N CYS A 14 -1.51 -6.42 -7.03
CA CYS A 14 -1.27 -7.12 -8.28
C CYS A 14 0.12 -7.75 -8.33
N HIS A 15 1.16 -7.03 -7.89
CA HIS A 15 2.53 -7.54 -7.88
C HIS A 15 2.70 -8.73 -6.92
N VAL A 16 2.19 -8.64 -5.70
CA VAL A 16 2.29 -9.70 -4.67
C VAL A 16 1.51 -10.96 -5.09
N LEU A 17 0.36 -10.79 -5.75
CA LEU A 17 -0.49 -11.90 -6.19
C LEU A 17 -0.17 -12.40 -7.61
N GLY A 18 0.82 -11.82 -8.29
CA GLY A 18 1.16 -12.19 -9.68
C GLY A 18 0.06 -11.87 -10.70
N LEU A 19 -0.81 -10.90 -10.41
CA LEU A 19 -1.90 -10.48 -11.29
C LEU A 19 -1.42 -9.47 -12.33
N GLY A 20 -2.08 -9.46 -13.49
CA GLY A 20 -1.78 -8.50 -14.56
C GLY A 20 -2.05 -7.05 -14.15
N LEU A 21 -1.12 -6.15 -14.47
CA LEU A 21 -1.23 -4.71 -14.18
C LEU A 21 -2.37 -4.02 -14.96
N SER A 22 -2.96 -4.67 -15.96
CA SER A 22 -4.17 -4.19 -16.63
C SER A 22 -5.37 -3.99 -15.68
N LEU A 23 -5.33 -4.64 -14.51
CA LEU A 23 -6.32 -4.47 -13.45
C LEU A 23 -6.20 -3.13 -12.69
N VAL A 24 -5.10 -2.41 -12.88
CA VAL A 24 -4.83 -1.09 -12.28
C VAL A 24 -5.33 0.00 -13.24
N ASN A 25 -6.65 0.20 -13.30
CA ASN A 25 -7.29 1.19 -14.20
C ASN A 25 -8.42 1.95 -13.49
N ASP A 26 -8.82 3.11 -14.02
CA ASP A 26 -9.78 4.01 -13.38
C ASP A 26 -11.14 3.36 -13.08
N GLY A 27 -11.60 2.43 -13.91
CA GLY A 27 -12.86 1.70 -13.68
C GLY A 27 -12.77 0.83 -12.42
N ASN A 28 -11.71 0.03 -12.32
CA ASN A 28 -11.48 -0.84 -11.18
C ASN A 28 -11.06 -0.07 -9.92
N ILE A 29 -10.38 1.07 -10.07
CA ILE A 29 -9.86 1.85 -8.94
C ILE A 29 -10.98 2.42 -8.08
N LYS A 30 -12.15 2.74 -8.67
CA LYS A 30 -13.31 3.20 -7.91
C LYS A 30 -13.82 2.10 -6.96
N GLU A 31 -13.93 0.87 -7.44
CA GLU A 31 -14.34 -0.29 -6.63
C GLU A 31 -13.22 -0.71 -5.65
N ALA A 32 -11.98 -0.73 -6.11
CA ALA A 32 -10.80 -1.06 -5.31
C ALA A 32 -10.67 -0.12 -4.12
N ARG A 33 -11.04 1.16 -4.25
CA ARG A 33 -11.08 2.09 -3.11
C ARG A 33 -11.93 1.58 -1.95
N TYR A 34 -13.14 1.11 -2.25
CA TYR A 34 -14.05 0.60 -1.22
C TYR A 34 -13.52 -0.70 -0.63
N LYS A 35 -13.07 -1.63 -1.48
CA LYS A 35 -12.50 -2.90 -1.03
C LYS A 35 -11.28 -2.69 -0.12
N ILE A 36 -10.33 -1.86 -0.54
CA ILE A 36 -9.14 -1.48 0.24
C ILE A 36 -9.53 -0.83 1.57
N ALA A 37 -10.53 0.06 1.57
CA ALA A 37 -10.97 0.70 2.81
C ALA A 37 -11.60 -0.30 3.78
N CYS A 38 -12.43 -1.23 3.29
CA CYS A 38 -13.00 -2.30 4.09
C CYS A 38 -11.91 -3.23 4.61
N ASP A 39 -11.03 -3.72 3.75
CA ASP A 39 -9.94 -4.64 4.12
C ASP A 39 -9.02 -3.99 5.17
N LEU A 40 -8.69 -2.70 5.01
CA LEU A 40 -7.90 -1.95 5.99
C LEU A 40 -8.65 -1.77 7.32
N PHE A 41 -9.95 -1.46 7.28
CA PHE A 41 -10.77 -1.33 8.49
C PHE A 41 -10.88 -2.65 9.24
N GLU A 42 -11.03 -3.77 8.53
CA GLU A 42 -11.03 -5.10 9.11
C GLU A 42 -9.66 -5.46 9.72
N ALA A 43 -8.58 -5.23 8.98
CA ALA A 43 -7.21 -5.47 9.45
C ALA A 43 -6.84 -4.60 10.67
N ALA A 44 -7.35 -3.37 10.75
CA ALA A 44 -7.11 -2.47 11.87
C ALA A 44 -7.73 -2.96 13.19
N LYS A 45 -8.61 -3.97 13.16
CA LYS A 45 -9.17 -4.61 14.36
C LYS A 45 -8.39 -5.85 14.80
N ASP A 46 -7.43 -6.32 14.00
CA ASP A 46 -6.61 -7.48 14.33
C ASP A 46 -5.66 -7.13 15.50
N PRO A 47 -5.73 -7.84 16.64
CA PRO A 47 -4.94 -7.51 17.82
C PRO A 47 -3.43 -7.67 17.60
N VAL A 48 -3.01 -8.58 16.71
CA VAL A 48 -1.59 -8.76 16.38
C VAL A 48 -1.10 -7.57 15.57
N LEU A 49 -1.85 -7.14 14.56
CA LEU A 49 -1.49 -5.97 13.76
C LEU A 49 -1.52 -4.68 14.58
N ILE A 50 -2.49 -4.52 15.48
CA ILE A 50 -2.53 -3.39 16.41
C ILE A 50 -1.26 -3.35 17.28
N GLN A 51 -0.87 -4.49 17.86
CA GLN A 51 0.33 -4.56 18.69
C GLN A 51 1.60 -4.26 17.89
N MET A 52 1.74 -4.83 16.68
CA MET A 52 2.87 -4.53 15.80
C MET A 52 2.97 -3.05 15.43
N MET A 53 1.83 -2.40 15.17
CA MET A 53 1.80 -0.96 14.88
C MET A 53 2.12 -0.12 16.11
N ALA A 54 1.76 -0.57 17.32
CA ALA A 54 2.12 0.10 18.57
C ALA A 54 3.62 0.01 18.85
N ASP A 55 4.24 -1.12 18.53
CA ASP A 55 5.68 -1.36 18.70
C ASP A 55 6.52 -0.84 17.51
N TYR A 56 5.87 -0.30 16.47
CA TYR A 56 6.55 0.15 15.27
C TYR A 56 7.46 1.35 15.56
N VAL A 57 8.76 1.17 15.32
CA VAL A 57 9.75 2.24 15.35
C VAL A 57 10.02 2.67 13.90
N PRO A 58 9.71 3.93 13.52
CA PRO A 58 10.04 4.43 12.19
C PRO A 58 11.53 4.28 11.91
N PRO A 59 11.93 3.73 10.74
CA PRO A 59 13.33 3.63 10.39
C PRO A 59 13.94 5.04 10.29
N THR A 60 15.15 5.19 10.80
CA THR A 60 15.92 6.42 10.59
C THR A 60 16.26 6.54 9.11
N PHE A 61 15.71 7.56 8.46
CA PHE A 61 16.05 7.86 7.07
C PHE A 61 17.50 8.30 7.01
N THR A 62 18.36 7.41 6.53
CA THR A 62 19.72 7.76 6.11
C THR A 62 19.66 7.97 4.60
N PRO A 63 19.76 9.22 4.09
CA PRO A 63 19.87 9.41 2.66
C PRO A 63 21.13 8.66 2.21
N SER A 64 20.96 7.71 1.28
CA SER A 64 22.09 7.15 0.54
C SER A 64 22.89 8.31 -0.04
N PRO A 65 24.23 8.26 -0.07
CA PRO A 65 25.01 9.21 -0.85
C PRO A 65 24.40 9.28 -2.24
N ALA A 66 24.12 10.50 -2.71
CA ALA A 66 23.60 10.72 -4.03
C ALA A 66 24.58 10.07 -5.02
N VAL A 67 24.11 9.05 -5.73
CA VAL A 67 24.86 8.46 -6.82
C VAL A 67 24.70 9.44 -7.97
N ASP A 68 25.74 10.22 -8.23
CA ASP A 68 25.82 11.03 -9.44
C ASP A 68 25.89 10.09 -10.64
N ILE A 69 24.85 10.11 -11.46
CA ILE A 69 24.80 9.37 -12.73
C ILE A 69 25.20 10.38 -13.81
N SER A 70 26.47 10.76 -13.81
CA SER A 70 27.11 11.49 -14.92
C SER A 70 27.64 10.51 -15.96
#